data_AF-A0A0J1FTJ0-F1
#
_entry.id   AF-A0A0J1FTJ0-F1
#
_cell.length_a   1.000
_cell.length_b   1.000
_cell.length_c   1.000
_cell.angle_alpha   90.00
_cell.angle_beta   90.00
_cell.angle_gamma   90.00
#
_symmetry.space_group_name_H-M   'P 1'
#
loop_
_entity.id
_entity.type
_entity.pdbx_description
1 polymer ?
#
loop_
_entity_poly.entity_id
_entity_poly.type
_entity_poly.pdbx_seq_one_letter_code
_entity_poly.pdbx_strand_id
1 'polypeptide(L)' 'MPEKMGIISKEVVIIMPDLSKISTKSLVDELRNREAVQEITAEPYQEFEVRVESERIDSIPKSGPAVILVIWD' A
#
# COMPACT_ATOMS: atom_id res chain seq x y z
N MET A 1 14.50 29.67 16.69
CA MET A 1 15.86 29.61 16.09
C MET A 1 15.92 28.35 15.26
N PRO A 2 16.30 28.38 13.97
CA PRO A 2 16.41 27.15 13.19
C PRO A 2 17.65 26.37 13.64
N GLU A 3 17.45 25.12 14.01
CA GLU A 3 18.53 24.20 14.38
C GLU A 3 19.36 23.87 13.13
N LYS A 4 20.68 23.99 13.28
CA LYS A 4 21.63 23.83 12.18
C LYS A 4 21.63 22.38 11.69
N MET A 5 21.40 22.23 10.39
CA MET A 5 21.58 20.99 9.65
C MET A 5 23.09 20.70 9.56
N GLY A 6 23.56 19.67 10.28
CA GLY A 6 24.93 19.18 10.24
C GLY A 6 24.91 17.68 9.97
N ILE A 7 25.68 17.25 8.97
CA ILE A 7 25.83 15.83 8.62
C ILE A 7 26.70 15.18 9.70
N ILE A 8 26.11 14.32 10.52
CA ILE A 8 26.80 13.54 11.56
C ILE A 8 26.88 12.10 11.07
N SER A 9 28.10 11.64 10.72
CA SER A 9 28.51 10.24 10.45
C SER A 9 27.72 9.43 9.40
N LYS A 10 28.43 8.65 8.58
CA LYS A 10 27.84 7.67 7.64
C LYS A 10 27.23 6.47 8.39
N GLU A 11 26.13 6.68 9.08
CA GLU A 11 25.19 5.63 9.41
C GLU A 11 23.91 5.93 8.66
N VAL A 12 23.57 5.10 7.68
CA VAL A 12 22.24 5.15 7.07
C VAL A 12 21.28 4.61 8.12
N VAL A 13 20.74 5.51 8.94
CA VAL A 13 19.66 5.18 9.86
C VAL A 13 18.40 4.94 9.01
N ILE A 14 18.08 3.68 8.76
CA ILE A 14 16.82 3.30 8.13
C ILE A 14 15.73 3.46 9.19
N ILE A 15 15.04 4.60 9.17
CA ILE A 15 13.85 4.80 10.00
C ILE A 15 12.71 4.05 9.33
N MET A 16 12.43 2.83 9.78
CA MET A 16 11.23 2.11 9.36
C MET A 16 10.01 2.80 10.00
N PRO A 17 9.12 3.43 9.23
CA PRO A 17 7.95 4.06 9.81
C PRO A 17 7.04 2.97 10.38
N ASP A 18 6.47 3.25 11.55
CA ASP A 18 5.45 2.40 12.16
C ASP A 18 4.19 2.43 11.29
N LEU A 19 3.96 1.36 10.52
CA LEU A 19 2.86 1.25 9.56
C LEU A 19 1.49 1.46 10.22
N SER A 20 1.35 1.14 11.51
CA SER A 20 0.10 1.34 12.26
C SER A 20 -0.26 2.82 12.45
N LYS A 21 0.71 3.72 12.31
CA LYS A 21 0.55 5.17 12.47
C LYS A 21 0.40 5.90 11.14
N ILE A 22 0.60 5.22 10.02
CA ILE A 22 0.44 5.80 8.69
C ILE A 22 -1.04 5.73 8.33
N SER A 23 -1.60 6.82 7.81
CA SER A 23 -2.96 6.78 7.32
C SER A 23 -3.06 5.81 6.13
N THR A 24 -4.09 4.98 6.10
CA THR A 24 -4.32 4.05 4.99
C THR A 24 -4.33 4.78 3.65
N LYS A 25 -4.88 6.00 3.60
CA LYS A 25 -4.87 6.85 2.41
C LYS A 25 -3.44 7.17 1.95
N SER A 26 -2.59 7.68 2.85
CA SER A 26 -1.20 8.01 2.51
C SER A 26 -0.42 6.79 2.04
N LEU A 27 -0.69 5.63 2.64
CA LEU A 27 -0.08 4.37 2.22
C LEU A 27 -0.52 3.96 0.81
N VAL A 28 -1.82 3.99 0.53
CA VAL A 28 -2.37 3.66 -0.81
C VAL A 28 -1.87 4.64 -1.87
N ASP A 29 -1.87 5.95 -1.57
CA ASP A 29 -1.40 6.99 -2.47
C ASP A 29 0.08 6.81 -2.85
N GLU A 30 0.91 6.31 -1.93
CA GLU A 30 2.32 6.02 -2.18
C GLU A 30 2.48 4.73 -3.01
N LEU A 31 1.84 3.64 -2.59
CA LEU A 31 1.97 2.33 -3.23
C LEU A 31 1.50 2.34 -4.69
N ARG A 32 0.39 3.01 -5.01
CA ARG A 32 -0.14 3.04 -6.38
C ARG A 32 0.77 3.69 -7.42
N ASN A 33 1.76 4.47 -6.99
CA ASN A 33 2.69 5.17 -7.89
C ASN A 33 3.96 4.34 -8.20
N ARG A 34 4.09 3.15 -7.62
CA ARG A 34 5.26 2.28 -7.82
C ARG A 34 5.14 1.50 -9.13
N GLU A 35 6.26 1.29 -9.81
CA GLU A 35 6.33 0.65 -11.13
C GLU A 35 5.74 -0.77 -11.17
N ALA A 36 5.90 -1.54 -10.11
CA ALA A 36 5.42 -2.92 -9.99
C ALA A 36 4.05 -3.04 -9.27
N VAL A 37 3.26 -1.95 -9.24
CA VAL A 37 1.94 -1.93 -8.59
C VAL A 37 0.86 -1.56 -9.60
N GLN A 38 -0.20 -2.37 -9.64
CA GLN A 38 -1.41 -2.10 -10.40
C GLN A 38 -2.56 -1.76 -9.45
N GLU A 39 -3.26 -0.65 -9.71
CA GLU A 39 -4.50 -0.29 -9.02
C GLU A 39 -5.72 -0.77 -9.82
N ILE A 40 -6.65 -1.43 -9.14
CA ILE A 40 -7.95 -1.82 -9.68
C ILE A 40 -9.04 -1.27 -8.74
N THR A 41 -9.96 -0.50 -9.28
CA THR A 41 -11.12 0.01 -8.54
C THR A 41 -12.34 -0.84 -8.85
N ALA A 42 -12.97 -1.38 -7.81
CA ALA A 42 -14.31 -1.97 -7.88
C ALA A 42 -15.33 -0.92 -7.43
N GLU A 43 -16.33 -0.70 -8.27
CA GLU A 43 -17.45 0.21 -7.97
C GLU A 43 -18.45 -0.43 -6.99
N PRO A 44 -19.38 0.35 -6.41
CA PRO A 44 -20.47 -0.21 -5.61
C PRO A 44 -21.21 -1.33 -6.35
N TYR A 45 -21.43 -2.44 -5.65
CA TYR A 45 -22.07 -3.66 -6.17
C TYR A 45 -21.30 -4.39 -7.27
N GLN A 46 -20.12 -3.91 -7.67
CA GLN A 46 -19.28 -4.62 -8.62
C GLN A 46 -18.70 -5.87 -7.97
N GLU A 47 -18.84 -7.01 -8.64
CA GLU A 47 -18.26 -8.27 -8.20
C GLU A 47 -16.77 -8.33 -8.53
N PHE A 48 -15.99 -8.94 -7.63
CA PHE A 48 -14.58 -9.21 -7.84
C PHE A 48 -14.16 -10.51 -7.16
N GLU A 49 -13.02 -11.04 -7.59
CA GLU A 49 -12.43 -12.25 -7.04
C GLU A 49 -10.93 -12.07 -6.89
N VAL A 50 -10.39 -12.44 -5.72
CA VAL A 50 -8.95 -12.51 -5.48
C VAL A 50 -8.56 -13.97 -5.38
N ARG A 51 -7.53 -14.34 -6.16
CA ARG A 51 -6.97 -15.68 -6.19
C ARG A 51 -5.48 -15.63 -5.87
N VAL A 52 -5.01 -16.59 -5.07
CA VAL A 52 -3.59 -16.83 -4.81
C VAL A 52 -3.30 -18.26 -5.23
N GLU A 53 -2.32 -18.47 -6.11
CA GLU A 53 -1.97 -19.81 -6.64
C GLU A 53 -3.16 -20.61 -7.20
N SER A 54 -4.17 -19.91 -7.73
CA SER A 54 -5.46 -20.45 -8.21
C SER A 54 -6.50 -20.78 -7.14
N GLU A 55 -6.18 -20.63 -5.86
CA GLU A 55 -7.14 -20.73 -4.77
C GLU A 55 -7.86 -19.40 -4.55
N ARG A 56 -9.19 -19.47 -4.46
CA ARG A 56 -10.02 -18.31 -4.13
C ARG A 56 -9.87 -17.97 -2.65
N ILE A 57 -9.62 -16.70 -2.33
CA ILE A 57 -9.64 -16.22 -0.95
C ILE A 57 -11.08 -15.89 -0.57
N ASP A 58 -11.71 -16.71 0.27
CA ASP A 58 -13.11 -16.52 0.71
C ASP A 58 -13.27 -15.61 1.93
N SER A 59 -12.18 -15.21 2.60
CA SER A 59 -12.20 -14.33 3.77
C SER A 59 -12.42 -12.85 3.43
N ILE A 60 -12.41 -12.50 2.15
CA ILE A 60 -12.64 -11.14 1.65
C ILE A 60 -14.04 -10.99 1.05
N PRO A 61 -14.63 -9.77 1.07
CA PRO A 61 -15.88 -9.49 0.36
C PRO A 61 -15.79 -9.86 -1.12
N LYS A 62 -16.90 -10.33 -1.70
CA LYS A 62 -17.00 -10.74 -3.11
C LYS A 62 -17.52 -9.61 -4.01
N SER A 63 -18.01 -8.53 -3.42
CA SER A 63 -18.52 -7.36 -4.13
C SER A 63 -18.52 -6.12 -3.25
N GLY A 64 -18.61 -4.95 -3.88
CA GLY A 64 -18.70 -3.65 -3.21
C GLY A 64 -17.54 -2.72 -3.56
N PRO A 65 -17.58 -1.46 -3.08
CA PRO A 65 -16.56 -0.48 -3.39
C PRO A 65 -15.22 -0.90 -2.77
N ALA A 66 -14.21 -1.10 -3.62
CA ALA A 66 -12.89 -1.53 -3.18
C ALA A 66 -11.78 -0.93 -4.04
N VAL A 67 -10.63 -0.68 -3.42
CA VAL A 67 -9.36 -0.40 -4.11
C VAL A 67 -8.47 -1.61 -3.89
N ILE A 68 -8.10 -2.29 -4.98
CA ILE A 68 -7.29 -3.49 -4.97
C ILE A 68 -5.93 -3.11 -5.56
N LEU A 69 -4.87 -3.26 -4.76
CA LEU A 69 -3.50 -3.08 -5.21
C LEU A 69 -2.89 -4.45 -5.49
N VAL A 70 -2.49 -4.69 -6.72
CA VAL A 70 -1.78 -5.92 -7.13
C VAL A 70 -0.30 -5.57 -7.25
N ILE A 71 0.54 -6.24 -6.45
CA ILE A 71 1.97 -5.97 -6.34
C ILE A 71 2.74 -7.17 -6.91
N TRP A 72 3.66 -6.91 -7.84
CA TRP A 72 4.43 -7.94 -8.56
C TRP A 72 5.91 -8.00 -8.18
N ASP A 73 6.35 -7.12 -7.28
CA ASP A 73 7.72 -7.03 -6.74
C ASP A 73 7.99 -8.10 -5.67
#